data_AF-A0A328C960-F1
#
_entry.id   AF-A0A328C960-F1
#
_cell.length_a   1.000
_cell.length_b   1.000
_cell.length_c   1.000
_cell.angle_alpha   90.00
_cell.angle_beta   90.00
_cell.angle_gamma   90.00
#
_symmetry.space_group_name_H-M   'P 1'
#
loop_
_entity.id
_entity.type
_entity.pdbx_description
1 polymer ?
#
loop_
_entity_poly.entity_id
_entity_poly.type
_entity_poly.pdbx_seq_one_letter_code
_entity_poly.pdbx_strand_id
1 'polypeptide(L)'
;MLWAAVLLTLTLFAQVGFANNAERSRQQIGEFRSQLEELEASDRKQAATRDIEMIEGWLQESEVLLANGQQETVTMRMRRVEYGLDMVRAMIQAGNIDASAEGQEERYHQARAEIEELQSEIGALEGRKAELEAELARVRQQQ
;
A
#
# COMPACT_ATOMS: atom_id res chain seq x y z
N MET A 1 24.08 53.66 28.77
CA MET A 1 23.31 53.11 27.63
C MET A 1 22.05 52.51 28.19
N LEU A 2 20.91 53.00 27.71
CA LEU A 2 19.60 52.92 28.34
C LEU A 2 19.10 51.49 28.51
N TRP A 3 18.92 51.10 29.77
CA TRP A 3 17.92 50.13 30.20
C TRP A 3 16.55 50.82 30.13
N ALA A 4 15.77 50.56 29.08
CA ALA A 4 14.35 50.92 29.04
C ALA A 4 13.64 50.13 27.93
N ALA A 5 12.43 49.66 28.25
CA ALA A 5 11.44 49.06 27.36
C ALA A 5 11.55 47.54 27.08
N VAL A 6 11.51 46.72 28.15
CA VAL A 6 11.01 45.33 28.09
C VAL A 6 9.47 45.26 28.28
N LEU A 7 8.77 46.40 28.27
CA LEU A 7 7.33 46.47 28.42
C LEU A 7 6.74 47.37 27.35
N LEU A 8 6.45 46.79 26.18
CA LEU A 8 5.44 47.33 25.29
C LEU A 8 4.74 46.15 24.58
N THR A 9 3.67 45.69 25.24
CA THR A 9 2.40 45.32 24.60
C THR A 9 2.49 44.77 23.17
N LEU A 10 2.53 43.44 23.07
CA LEU A 10 1.92 42.72 21.96
C LEU A 10 0.92 41.70 22.49
N THR A 11 0.05 42.16 23.38
CA THR A 11 -1.34 41.70 23.45
C THR A 11 -2.07 42.23 22.22
N LEU A 12 -1.71 41.73 21.04
CA LEU A 12 -2.61 41.74 19.89
C LEU A 12 -3.34 40.40 19.89
N PHE A 13 -4.36 40.34 20.76
CA PHE A 13 -5.59 39.63 20.44
C PHE A 13 -6.21 40.28 19.20
N ALA A 14 -5.59 40.10 18.04
CA ALA A 14 -6.19 40.41 16.76
C ALA A 14 -6.92 39.15 16.30
N GLN A 15 -8.24 39.23 16.42
CA GLN A 15 -9.23 38.26 15.98
C GLN A 15 -9.12 37.99 14.46
N VAL A 16 -8.15 37.19 14.05
CA VAL A 16 -7.99 36.72 12.67
C VAL A 16 -7.90 35.20 12.71
N GLY A 17 -8.99 34.50 12.41
CA GLY A 17 -8.89 33.02 12.40
C GLY A 17 -10.07 32.26 11.81
N PHE A 18 -11.29 32.78 11.89
CA PHE A 18 -12.46 31.99 11.46
C PHE A 18 -12.59 31.88 9.93
N ALA A 19 -12.30 32.94 9.18
CA ALA A 19 -12.38 32.89 7.72
C ALA A 19 -11.30 31.99 7.08
N ASN A 20 -10.10 31.93 7.67
CA ASN A 20 -8.99 31.17 7.13
C ASN A 20 -9.04 29.68 7.51
N ASN A 21 -9.72 29.34 8.62
CA ASN A 21 -9.86 27.96 9.07
C ASN A 21 -10.86 27.16 8.23
N ALA A 22 -11.97 27.77 7.81
CA ALA A 22 -12.96 27.05 7.02
C ALA A 22 -12.42 26.68 5.64
N GLU A 23 -11.71 27.60 4.99
CA GLU A 23 -11.08 27.35 3.69
C GLU A 23 -9.99 26.26 3.79
N ARG A 24 -9.15 26.33 4.84
CA ARG A 24 -8.15 25.29 5.11
C ARG A 24 -8.79 23.91 5.31
N SER A 25 -9.90 23.84 6.05
CA SER A 25 -10.64 22.59 6.24
C SER A 25 -11.22 22.06 4.93
N ARG A 26 -11.74 22.91 4.04
CA ARG A 26 -12.18 22.46 2.70
C ARG A 26 -11.03 21.89 1.90
N GLN A 27 -9.89 22.57 1.89
CA GLN A 27 -8.69 22.09 1.20
C GLN A 27 -8.27 20.72 1.74
N GLN A 28 -8.21 20.57 3.06
CA GLN A 28 -7.82 19.31 3.69
C GLN A 28 -8.80 18.17 3.39
N ILE A 29 -10.12 18.44 3.36
CA ILE A 29 -11.13 17.46 2.94
C ILE A 29 -10.86 17.02 1.49
N GLY A 30 -10.56 17.96 0.59
CA GLY A 30 -10.21 17.66 -0.79
C GLY A 30 -8.95 16.80 -0.92
N GLU A 31 -7.90 17.12 -0.16
CA GLU A 31 -6.67 16.33 -0.11
C GLU A 31 -6.93 14.90 0.38
N PHE A 32 -7.74 14.73 1.44
CA PHE A 32 -8.11 13.41 1.93
C PHE A 32 -8.96 12.61 0.95
N ARG A 33 -9.88 13.26 0.21
CA ARG A 33 -10.63 12.60 -0.87
C ARG A 33 -9.69 12.08 -1.97
N SER A 34 -8.74 12.91 -2.39
CA SER A 34 -7.73 12.51 -3.39
C SER A 34 -6.90 11.32 -2.91
N GLN A 35 -6.45 11.35 -1.64
CA GLN A 35 -5.71 10.22 -1.06
C GLN A 35 -6.58 8.96 -0.98
N LEU A 36 -7.86 9.09 -0.64
CA LEU A 36 -8.78 7.97 -0.56
C LEU A 36 -8.99 7.32 -1.94
N GLU A 37 -9.16 8.12 -2.99
CA GLU A 37 -9.28 7.65 -4.37
C GLU A 37 -8.02 6.91 -4.85
N GLU A 38 -6.83 7.43 -4.52
CA GLU A 38 -5.56 6.75 -4.80
C GLU A 38 -5.43 5.41 -4.07
N LEU A 39 -5.89 5.35 -2.81
CA LEU A 39 -5.90 4.11 -2.02
C LEU A 39 -6.90 3.10 -2.58
N GLU A 40 -8.11 3.54 -2.94
CA GLU A 40 -9.13 2.68 -3.56
C GLU A 40 -8.63 2.07 -4.88
N ALA A 41 -8.02 2.88 -5.75
CA ALA A 41 -7.40 2.40 -6.99
C ALA A 41 -6.26 1.40 -6.75
N SER A 42 -5.61 1.48 -5.58
CA SER A 42 -4.52 0.59 -5.18
C SER A 42 -5.00 -0.69 -4.49
N ASP A 43 -6.26 -0.75 -4.04
CA ASP A 43 -6.83 -1.89 -3.30
C ASP A 43 -7.29 -3.03 -4.22
N ARG A 44 -6.32 -3.66 -4.90
CA ARG A 44 -6.59 -4.74 -5.86
C ARG A 44 -7.30 -5.96 -5.25
N LYS A 45 -7.09 -6.21 -3.97
CA LYS A 45 -7.68 -7.35 -3.23
C LYS A 45 -9.00 -6.97 -2.53
N GLN A 46 -9.47 -5.72 -2.66
CA GLN A 46 -10.67 -5.22 -1.97
C GLN A 46 -10.60 -5.45 -0.45
N ALA A 47 -9.39 -5.37 0.11
CA ALA A 47 -9.15 -5.66 1.51
C ALA A 47 -9.67 -4.54 2.43
N ALA A 48 -9.78 -3.32 1.91
CA ALA A 48 -10.10 -2.11 2.66
C ALA A 48 -11.40 -1.42 2.21
N THR A 49 -12.20 -2.03 1.32
CA THR A 49 -13.43 -1.43 0.76
C THR A 49 -14.37 -0.87 1.83
N ARG A 50 -14.63 -1.63 2.89
CA ARG A 50 -15.50 -1.19 3.99
C ARG A 50 -14.95 0.05 4.71
N ASP A 51 -13.64 0.08 4.93
CA ASP A 51 -12.99 1.20 5.63
C ASP A 51 -12.93 2.43 4.73
N ILE A 52 -12.77 2.24 3.42
CA ILE A 52 -12.85 3.30 2.42
C ILE A 52 -14.24 3.97 2.44
N GLU A 53 -15.31 3.18 2.33
CA GLU A 53 -16.70 3.68 2.39
C GLU A 53 -16.98 4.44 3.70
N MET A 54 -16.46 3.94 4.81
CA MET A 54 -16.61 4.56 6.12
C MET A 54 -15.88 5.92 6.20
N ILE A 55 -14.67 6.02 5.65
CA ILE A 55 -13.92 7.27 5.60
C ILE A 55 -14.61 8.27 4.67
N GLU A 56 -15.15 7.83 3.54
CA GLU A 56 -15.93 8.68 2.66
C GLU A 56 -17.14 9.29 3.38
N GLY A 57 -17.87 8.47 4.16
CA GLY A 57 -18.96 8.95 5.02
C GLY A 57 -18.49 10.03 6.02
N TRP A 58 -17.32 9.86 6.64
CA TRP A 58 -16.77 10.86 7.55
C TRP A 58 -16.35 12.16 6.86
N LEU A 59 -15.87 12.08 5.62
CA LEU A 59 -15.54 13.24 4.81
C LEU A 59 -16.81 14.02 4.44
N GLN A 60 -17.86 13.32 4.00
CA GLN A 60 -19.17 13.92 3.72
C GLN A 60 -19.77 14.58 4.98
N GLU A 61 -19.75 13.90 6.13
CA GLU A 61 -20.19 14.48 7.40
C GLU A 61 -19.40 15.75 7.75
N SER A 62 -18.10 15.78 7.44
CA SER A 62 -17.24 16.92 7.73
C SER A 62 -17.58 18.15 6.89
N GLU A 63 -17.96 17.96 5.64
CA GLU A 63 -18.46 19.05 4.78
C GLU A 63 -19.76 19.65 5.35
N VAL A 64 -20.67 18.81 5.82
CA VAL A 64 -21.92 19.24 6.47
C VAL A 64 -21.62 20.01 7.76
N LEU A 65 -20.73 19.50 8.61
CA LEU A 65 -20.32 20.16 9.84
C LEU A 65 -19.66 21.53 9.56
N LEU A 66 -18.85 21.61 8.50
CA LEU A 66 -18.19 22.83 8.08
C LEU A 66 -19.19 23.87 7.57
N ALA A 67 -20.19 23.46 6.78
CA ALA A 67 -21.28 24.33 6.33
C ALA A 67 -22.11 24.87 7.51
N ASN A 68 -22.23 24.08 8.58
CA ASN A 68 -22.90 24.47 9.82
C ASN A 68 -22.02 25.27 10.79
N GLY A 69 -20.78 25.62 10.41
CA GLY A 69 -19.85 26.39 11.23
C GLY A 69 -19.26 25.63 12.43
N GLN A 70 -19.39 24.30 12.47
CA GLN A 70 -18.94 23.45 13.59
C GLN A 70 -17.45 23.10 13.49
N GLN A 71 -16.59 24.12 13.46
CA GLN A 71 -15.16 23.99 13.14
C GLN A 71 -14.39 23.04 14.08
N GLU A 72 -14.71 23.03 15.38
CA GLU A 72 -14.05 22.15 16.35
C GLU A 72 -14.38 20.68 16.09
N THR A 73 -15.64 20.38 15.79
CA THR A 73 -16.10 19.04 15.41
C THR A 73 -15.49 18.59 14.10
N VAL A 74 -15.37 19.48 13.10
CA VAL A 74 -14.65 19.22 11.85
C VAL A 74 -13.20 18.83 12.13
N THR A 75 -12.50 19.58 12.99
CA THR A 75 -11.09 19.29 13.33
C THR A 75 -10.91 17.90 13.93
N MET A 76 -11.80 17.51 14.86
CA MET A 76 -11.78 16.17 15.45
C MET A 76 -12.10 15.09 14.42
N ARG A 77 -13.03 15.36 13.51
CA ARG A 77 -13.38 14.42 12.44
C ARG A 77 -12.25 14.26 11.43
N MET A 78 -11.55 15.33 11.08
CA MET A 78 -10.38 15.30 10.20
C MET A 78 -9.25 14.44 10.75
N ARG A 79 -8.98 14.49 12.06
CA ARG A 79 -8.02 13.57 12.68
C ARG A 79 -8.45 12.10 12.56
N ARG A 80 -9.74 11.83 12.72
CA ARG A 80 -10.28 10.47 12.55
C ARG A 80 -10.11 9.98 11.11
N VAL A 81 -10.36 10.85 10.13
CA VAL A 81 -10.13 10.55 8.71
C VAL A 81 -8.66 10.24 8.46
N GLU A 82 -7.75 11.06 8.99
CA GLU A 82 -6.29 10.85 8.87
C GLU A 82 -5.88 9.46 9.38
N TYR A 83 -6.31 9.07 10.58
CA TYR A 83 -6.07 7.72 11.10
C TYR A 83 -6.70 6.61 10.25
N GLY A 84 -7.89 6.86 9.71
CA GLY A 84 -8.55 5.92 8.79
C GLY A 84 -7.73 5.70 7.52
N LEU A 85 -7.22 6.78 6.92
CA LEU A 85 -6.39 6.71 5.71
C LEU A 85 -5.09 5.93 5.96
N ASP A 86 -4.45 6.17 7.11
CA ASP A 86 -3.24 5.42 7.50
C ASP A 86 -3.53 3.92 7.69
N MET A 87 -4.69 3.59 8.27
CA MET A 87 -5.13 2.21 8.42
C MET A 87 -5.39 1.54 7.06
N VAL A 88 -6.14 2.19 6.17
CA VAL A 88 -6.40 1.69 4.81
C VAL A 88 -5.09 1.48 4.05
N ARG A 89 -4.15 2.42 4.15
CA ARG A 89 -2.81 2.29 3.56
C ARG A 89 -2.08 1.05 4.08
N ALA A 90 -2.12 0.81 5.39
CA ALA A 90 -1.50 -0.37 5.99
C ALA A 90 -2.17 -1.68 5.53
N MET A 91 -3.50 -1.70 5.42
CA MET A 91 -4.24 -2.87 4.94
C MET A 91 -3.91 -3.23 3.50
N ILE A 92 -3.86 -2.23 2.61
CA ILE A 92 -3.47 -2.43 1.21
C ILE A 92 -2.03 -2.93 1.11
N GLN A 93 -1.10 -2.35 1.88
CA GLN A 93 0.28 -2.82 1.92
C GLN A 93 0.39 -4.25 2.42
N ALA A 94 -0.34 -4.62 3.47
CA ALA A 94 -0.37 -5.99 3.98
C ALA A 94 -0.90 -6.96 2.92
N GLY A 95 -1.99 -6.61 2.22
CA GLY A 95 -2.54 -7.42 1.13
C GLY A 95 -1.56 -7.61 -0.05
N ASN A 96 -0.78 -6.58 -0.38
CA ASN A 96 0.25 -6.65 -1.41
C ASN A 96 1.44 -7.54 -1.01
N ILE A 97 1.86 -7.49 0.26
CA ILE A 97 2.92 -8.36 0.79
C ILE A 97 2.47 -9.82 0.74
N ASP A 98 1.24 -10.09 1.19
CA ASP A 98 0.63 -11.40 1.15
C ASP A 98 0.57 -11.96 -0.28
N ALA A 99 0.08 -11.17 -1.24
CA ALA A 99 0.07 -11.56 -2.66
C ALA A 99 1.47 -11.85 -3.22
N SER A 100 2.46 -11.05 -2.81
CA SER A 100 3.85 -11.24 -3.21
C SER A 100 4.47 -12.50 -2.59
N ALA A 101 4.04 -12.89 -1.38
CA ALA A 101 4.48 -14.12 -0.74
C ALA A 101 3.88 -15.35 -1.44
N GLU A 102 2.57 -15.34 -1.70
CA GLU A 102 1.86 -16.39 -2.46
C GLU A 102 2.52 -16.61 -3.83
N GLY A 103 2.79 -15.53 -4.57
CA GLY A 103 3.43 -15.62 -5.88
C GLY A 103 4.90 -16.08 -5.85
N GLN A 104 5.61 -15.90 -4.74
CA GLN A 104 6.97 -16.44 -4.56
C GLN A 104 6.94 -17.93 -4.25
N GLU A 105 6.01 -18.36 -3.40
CA GLU A 105 5.81 -19.77 -3.08
C GLU A 105 5.43 -20.57 -4.32
N GLU A 106 4.50 -20.05 -5.13
CA GLU A 106 4.11 -20.69 -6.40
C GLU A 106 5.31 -20.84 -7.36
N ARG A 107 6.10 -19.79 -7.55
CA ARG A 107 7.30 -19.85 -8.40
C ARG A 107 8.34 -20.84 -7.87
N TYR A 108 8.50 -20.92 -6.56
CA TYR A 108 9.42 -21.88 -5.95
C TYR A 108 8.97 -23.32 -6.23
N HIS A 109 7.67 -23.60 -6.09
CA HIS A 109 7.12 -24.92 -6.41
C HIS A 109 7.24 -25.27 -7.88
N GLN A 110 6.98 -24.33 -8.78
CA GLN A 110 7.16 -24.52 -10.23
C GLN A 110 8.62 -24.82 -10.57
N ALA A 111 9.56 -23.99 -10.10
CA ALA A 111 10.99 -24.19 -10.34
C ALA A 111 11.48 -25.54 -9.78
N ARG A 112 10.97 -25.96 -8.63
CA ARG A 112 11.30 -27.27 -8.07
C ARG A 112 10.81 -28.42 -8.94
N ALA A 113 9.58 -28.34 -9.45
CA ALA A 113 9.04 -29.35 -10.35
C ALA A 113 9.85 -29.43 -11.66
N GLU A 114 10.23 -28.30 -12.23
CA GLU A 114 11.10 -28.25 -13.43
C GLU A 114 12.48 -28.89 -13.17
N ILE A 115 13.07 -28.65 -11.98
CA ILE A 115 14.33 -29.28 -11.61
C ILE A 115 14.19 -30.80 -11.50
N GLU A 116 13.12 -31.30 -10.89
CA GLU A 116 12.86 -32.74 -10.75
C GLU A 116 12.64 -33.41 -12.13
N GLU A 117 11.94 -32.73 -13.05
CA GLU A 117 11.78 -33.17 -14.44
C GLU A 117 13.13 -33.23 -15.19
N LEU A 118 13.91 -32.15 -15.15
CA LEU A 118 15.22 -32.09 -15.79
C LEU A 118 16.18 -33.15 -15.24
N GLN A 119 16.15 -33.44 -13.94
CA GLN A 119 16.94 -34.52 -13.35
C GLN A 119 16.54 -35.90 -13.89
N SER A 120 15.23 -36.13 -14.09
CA SER A 120 14.73 -37.36 -14.70
C SER A 120 15.20 -37.50 -16.16
N GLU A 121 15.11 -36.42 -16.93
CA GLU A 121 15.59 -36.39 -18.33
C GLU A 121 17.09 -36.66 -18.43
N ILE A 122 17.90 -36.05 -17.56
CA ILE A 122 19.35 -36.30 -17.51
C ILE A 122 19.61 -37.79 -17.26
N GLY A 123 18.94 -38.39 -16.28
CA GLY A 123 19.09 -39.82 -16.00
C GLY A 123 18.72 -40.72 -17.19
N ALA A 124 17.65 -40.37 -17.91
CA ALA A 124 17.24 -41.10 -19.12
C ALA A 124 18.28 -40.96 -20.26
N LEU A 125 18.83 -39.76 -20.46
CA LEU A 125 19.85 -39.49 -21.47
C LEU A 125 21.17 -40.20 -21.13
N GLU A 126 21.58 -40.22 -19.86
CA GLU A 126 22.76 -40.97 -19.40
C GLU A 126 22.60 -42.47 -19.63
N GLY A 127 21.43 -43.03 -19.32
CA GLY A 127 21.10 -44.42 -19.61
C GLY A 127 21.19 -44.72 -21.11
N ARG A 128 20.59 -43.85 -21.94
CA ARG A 128 20.61 -44.00 -23.40
C ARG A 128 22.02 -43.91 -23.98
N LYS A 129 22.85 -43.02 -23.43
CA LYS A 129 24.27 -42.92 -23.81
C LYS A 129 25.01 -44.22 -23.49
N ALA A 130 24.82 -44.79 -22.31
CA ALA A 130 25.46 -46.04 -21.92
C ALA A 130 25.04 -47.23 -22.82
N GLU A 131 23.75 -47.29 -23.19
CA GLU A 131 23.25 -48.28 -24.16
C GLU A 131 23.95 -48.15 -25.51
N LEU A 132 24.01 -46.92 -26.06
CA LEU A 132 24.66 -46.65 -27.34
C LEU A 132 26.15 -46.97 -27.31
N GLU A 133 26.86 -46.65 -26.22
CA GLU A 133 28.28 -46.99 -26.05
C GLU A 133 28.49 -48.51 -26.04
N ALA A 134 27.61 -49.27 -25.38
CA ALA A 134 27.65 -50.73 -25.36
C ALA A 134 27.37 -51.34 -26.75
N GLU A 135 26.39 -50.82 -27.49
CA GLU A 135 26.12 -51.22 -28.87
C GLU A 135 27.33 -50.95 -29.78
N LEU A 136 27.94 -49.78 -29.65
CA LEU A 136 29.08 -49.37 -30.46
C LEU A 136 30.32 -50.23 -30.18
N ALA A 137 30.54 -50.62 -28.92
CA ALA A 137 31.58 -51.58 -28.55
C ALA A 137 31.33 -52.98 -29.15
N ARG A 138 30.08 -53.46 -29.15
CA ARG A 138 29.72 -54.75 -29.77
C ARG A 138 29.95 -54.76 -31.28
N VAL A 139 29.53 -53.70 -31.98
CA VAL A 139 29.74 -53.57 -33.43
C VAL A 139 31.23 -53.57 -33.77
N ARG A 140 32.06 -52.88 -32.98
CA ARG A 140 33.52 -52.86 -33.17
C ARG A 140 34.20 -54.23 -32.96
N GLN A 141 33.61 -55.13 -32.17
CA GLN A 141 34.14 -56.48 -31.96
C GLN A 141 33.73 -57.47 -33.06
N GLN A 142 32.74 -57.12 -33.88
CA GLN A 142 32.24 -57.96 -34.98
C GLN A 142 32.87 -57.63 -36.34
N GLN A 143 33.73 -56.59 -36.40
CA GLN A 143 34.56 -56.23 -37.55
C GLN A 143 35.98 -56.74 -37.37
#